data_AF-A0A418ZP13-F1
#
_entry.id   AF-A0A418ZP13-F1
#
_cell.length_a   1.000
_cell.length_b   1.000
_cell.length_c   1.000
_cell.angle_alpha   90.00
_cell.angle_beta   90.00
_cell.angle_gamma   90.00
#
_symmetry.space_group_name_H-M   'P 1'
#
loop_
_entity.id
_entity.type
_entity.pdbx_description
1 polymer ?
#
loop_
_entity_poly.entity_id
_entity_poly.type
_entity_poly.pdbx_seq_one_letter_code
_entity_poly.pdbx_strand_id
1 'polypeptide(L)'
;MTGRNFRAGCGVVALAALVSCGPDGGFDPDLRGWMGGMDTASAAAAAAPRPQPDQRGVITFSNGQVAVAQANDTPSSIAARLGLPAAELAAHNALPVDAPLQVGAVLVLPRAVAGGAPAAGGPTVIRDPFAGSQPAATARAATPPTPPT
;
A
#
# COMPACT_ATOMS: atom_id res chain seq x y z
N MET A 1 -51.57 -8.59 14.62
CA MET A 1 -50.51 -9.62 14.42
C MET A 1 -49.17 -8.92 14.17
N THR A 2 -48.44 -8.37 15.16
CA THR A 2 -47.24 -7.59 14.74
C THR A 2 -46.07 -7.45 15.70
N GLY A 3 -46.18 -7.74 17.01
CA GLY A 3 -45.02 -7.58 17.92
C GLY A 3 -44.00 -8.73 17.86
N ARG A 4 -44.49 -9.97 17.85
CA ARG A 4 -43.63 -11.18 17.83
C ARG A 4 -43.01 -11.43 16.45
N ASN A 5 -43.75 -11.09 15.39
CA ASN A 5 -43.29 -11.22 14.00
C ASN A 5 -42.22 -10.16 13.67
N PHE A 6 -42.30 -8.96 14.26
CA PHE A 6 -41.30 -7.91 14.07
C PHE A 6 -39.97 -8.24 14.77
N ARG A 7 -40.01 -8.79 15.98
CA ARG A 7 -38.81 -9.24 16.71
C ARG A 7 -38.16 -10.46 16.04
N ALA A 8 -38.96 -11.38 15.51
CA ALA A 8 -38.45 -12.49 14.71
C ALA A 8 -37.83 -12.00 13.39
N GLY A 9 -38.43 -11.00 12.73
CA GLY A 9 -37.89 -10.38 11.52
C GLY A 9 -36.53 -9.71 11.73
N CYS A 10 -36.37 -8.89 12.77
CA CYS A 10 -35.08 -8.27 13.11
C CYS A 10 -33.98 -9.30 13.45
N GLY A 11 -34.35 -10.41 14.09
CA GLY A 11 -33.40 -11.48 14.41
C GLY A 11 -32.84 -12.18 13.17
N VAL A 12 -33.68 -12.43 12.16
CA VAL A 12 -33.27 -13.05 10.89
C VAL A 12 -32.37 -12.12 10.07
N VAL A 13 -32.64 -10.81 10.05
CA VAL A 13 -31.79 -9.82 9.37
C VAL A 13 -30.41 -9.72 10.02
N ALA A 14 -30.34 -9.72 11.36
CA ALA A 14 -29.07 -9.71 12.08
C ALA A 14 -28.24 -10.97 11.85
N LEU A 15 -28.88 -12.15 11.78
CA LEU A 15 -28.21 -13.41 11.47
C LEU A 15 -27.75 -13.50 10.00
N ALA A 16 -28.51 -12.93 9.06
CA ALA A 16 -28.11 -12.84 7.65
C ALA A 16 -26.93 -11.88 7.41
N ALA A 17 -26.75 -10.86 8.26
CA ALA A 17 -25.58 -9.99 8.22
C ALA A 17 -24.29 -10.66 8.75
N LEU A 18 -24.41 -11.72 9.54
CA LEU A 18 -23.26 -12.45 10.12
C LEU A 18 -22.73 -13.57 9.20
N VAL A 19 -23.52 -14.07 8.24
CA VAL A 19 -23.09 -15.10 7.24
C VAL A 19 -22.35 -14.49 6.03
N SER A 20 -21.86 -13.28 6.22
CA SER A 20 -21.31 -12.39 5.22
C SER A 20 -19.81 -12.67 4.95
N CYS A 21 -19.45 -13.79 4.33
CA CYS A 21 -18.04 -14.15 4.11
C CYS A 21 -17.65 -14.35 2.63
N GLY A 22 -17.33 -13.26 1.92
CA GLY A 22 -16.45 -13.20 0.75
C GLY A 22 -16.66 -14.24 -0.38
N PRO A 23 -15.69 -14.40 -1.31
CA PRO A 23 -15.80 -15.30 -2.47
C PRO A 23 -15.96 -16.79 -2.14
N ASP A 24 -16.01 -17.16 -0.84
CA ASP A 24 -16.36 -18.48 -0.32
C ASP A 24 -17.79 -18.58 0.24
N GLY A 25 -18.64 -17.56 0.07
CA GLY A 25 -20.05 -17.60 0.44
C GLY A 25 -20.59 -16.44 1.26
N GLY A 26 -20.14 -15.19 1.06
CA GLY A 26 -20.92 -14.08 1.58
C GLY A 26 -20.46 -12.66 1.30
N PHE A 27 -21.13 -11.75 2.00
CA PHE A 27 -21.19 -10.32 1.75
C PHE A 27 -19.83 -9.64 1.98
N ASP A 28 -19.34 -9.00 0.92
CA ASP A 28 -18.17 -8.13 0.94
C ASP A 28 -18.65 -6.71 1.27
N PRO A 29 -18.26 -6.12 2.42
CA PRO A 29 -18.64 -4.76 2.77
C PRO A 29 -18.00 -3.70 1.86
N ASP A 30 -17.35 -4.05 0.74
CA ASP A 30 -17.01 -3.11 -0.32
C ASP A 30 -18.23 -2.78 -1.22
N LEU A 31 -18.94 -1.71 -0.86
CA LEU A 31 -20.07 -1.16 -1.63
C LEU A 31 -19.65 -0.63 -3.02
N ARG A 32 -18.35 -0.51 -3.33
CA ARG A 32 -17.86 -0.03 -4.63
C ARG A 32 -18.25 -0.95 -5.78
N GLY A 33 -18.37 -2.26 -5.54
CA GLY A 33 -18.79 -3.23 -6.56
C GLY A 33 -20.29 -3.17 -6.91
N TRP A 34 -21.15 -2.71 -6.01
CA TRP A 34 -22.61 -2.70 -6.18
C TRP A 34 -23.08 -1.69 -7.24
N MET A 35 -22.42 -0.54 -7.36
CA MET A 35 -22.77 0.51 -8.33
C MET A 35 -22.16 0.32 -9.73
N GLY A 36 -21.64 -0.88 -10.06
CA GLY A 36 -21.08 -1.18 -11.38
C GLY A 36 -19.72 -0.52 -11.64
N GLY A 37 -18.94 -0.26 -10.59
CA GLY A 37 -17.58 0.29 -10.70
C GLY A 37 -16.56 -0.71 -11.28
N MET A 38 -15.43 -0.21 -11.77
CA MET A 38 -14.30 -1.05 -12.21
C MET A 38 -13.74 -1.84 -11.01
N ASP A 39 -13.87 -3.17 -11.06
CA ASP A 39 -13.26 -4.09 -10.10
C ASP A 39 -11.85 -4.50 -10.58
N THR A 40 -10.83 -4.02 -9.87
CA THR A 40 -9.42 -4.33 -10.12
C THR A 40 -8.83 -5.33 -9.11
N ALA A 41 -9.65 -5.89 -8.21
CA ALA A 41 -9.17 -6.76 -7.13
C ALA A 41 -8.56 -8.06 -7.69
N SER A 42 -9.20 -8.66 -8.69
CA SER A 42 -8.68 -9.87 -9.36
C SER A 42 -7.34 -9.61 -10.08
N ALA A 43 -7.21 -8.46 -10.75
CA ALA A 43 -5.99 -8.06 -11.42
C ALA A 43 -4.85 -7.76 -10.43
N ALA A 44 -5.17 -7.21 -9.26
CA ALA A 44 -4.20 -7.00 -8.18
C ALA A 44 -3.74 -8.33 -7.56
N ALA A 45 -4.66 -9.28 -7.35
CA ALA A 45 -4.33 -10.60 -6.81
C ALA A 45 -3.46 -11.44 -7.77
N ALA A 46 -3.63 -11.26 -9.08
CA ALA A 46 -2.82 -11.94 -10.10
C ALA A 46 -1.46 -11.25 -10.37
N ALA A 47 -1.16 -10.13 -9.72
CA ALA A 47 0.08 -9.41 -9.96
C ALA A 47 1.30 -10.22 -9.48
N ALA A 48 2.37 -10.20 -10.28
CA ALA A 48 3.61 -10.88 -9.91
C ALA A 48 4.19 -10.27 -8.62
N PRO A 49 4.79 -11.09 -7.73
CA PRO A 49 5.45 -10.60 -6.53
C PRO A 49 6.52 -9.55 -6.86
N ARG A 50 6.61 -8.52 -6.02
CA ARG A 50 7.66 -7.49 -6.14
C ARG A 50 9.04 -8.19 -6.12
N PRO A 51 9.93 -7.88 -7.08
CA PRO A 51 11.31 -8.35 -7.03
C PRO A 51 12.01 -7.97 -5.73
N GLN A 52 12.80 -8.90 -5.19
CA GLN A 52 13.57 -8.66 -3.96
C GLN A 52 14.68 -7.64 -4.23
N PRO A 53 14.89 -6.66 -3.33
CA PRO A 53 16.03 -5.76 -3.41
C PRO A 53 17.36 -6.48 -3.17
N ASP A 54 18.44 -5.96 -3.74
CA ASP A 54 19.81 -6.42 -3.47
C ASP A 54 20.27 -6.06 -2.04
N GLN A 55 21.50 -6.46 -1.67
CA GLN A 55 22.07 -6.18 -0.34
C GLN A 55 22.18 -4.67 -0.03
N ARG A 56 22.10 -3.79 -1.03
CA ARG A 56 22.14 -2.33 -0.89
C ARG A 56 20.75 -1.70 -0.95
N GLY A 57 19.71 -2.51 -1.10
CA GLY A 57 18.32 -2.06 -1.23
C GLY A 57 17.90 -1.73 -2.67
N VAL A 58 18.68 -2.05 -3.70
CA VAL A 58 18.38 -1.68 -5.10
C VAL A 58 17.56 -2.76 -5.79
N ILE A 59 16.50 -2.35 -6.49
CA ILE A 59 15.72 -3.18 -7.41
C ILE A 59 15.98 -2.67 -8.83
N THR A 60 16.43 -3.56 -9.71
CA THR A 60 16.69 -3.23 -11.12
C THR A 60 15.52 -3.68 -11.97
N PHE A 61 14.95 -2.76 -12.75
CA PHE A 61 13.93 -3.03 -13.77
C PHE A 61 14.54 -2.90 -15.17
N SER A 62 13.76 -3.22 -16.20
CA SER A 62 14.21 -3.09 -17.60
C SER A 62 14.47 -1.63 -18.01
N ASN A 63 13.77 -0.67 -17.41
CA ASN A 63 13.84 0.75 -17.77
C ASN A 63 14.49 1.63 -16.70
N GLY A 64 15.01 1.06 -15.62
CA GLY A 64 15.60 1.87 -14.54
C GLY A 64 15.88 1.09 -13.27
N GLN A 65 16.29 1.82 -12.23
CA GLN A 65 16.59 1.26 -10.92
C GLN A 65 15.93 2.10 -9.84
N VAL A 66 15.52 1.43 -8.76
CA VAL A 66 14.97 2.08 -7.58
C VAL A 66 15.71 1.58 -6.34
N ALA A 67 15.80 2.42 -5.32
CA ALA A 67 16.33 2.07 -4.01
C ALA A 67 15.21 2.03 -2.98
N VAL A 68 15.19 0.97 -2.17
CA VAL A 68 14.28 0.81 -1.03
C VAL A 68 14.96 1.33 0.23
N ALA A 69 14.30 2.25 0.92
CA ALA A 69 14.77 2.84 2.16
C ALA A 69 14.66 1.85 3.34
N GLN A 70 15.71 1.81 4.15
CA GLN A 70 15.79 1.05 5.39
C GLN A 70 15.39 1.92 6.60
N ALA A 71 15.42 1.34 7.80
CA ALA A 71 15.15 2.10 9.02
C ALA A 71 16.15 3.25 9.20
N ASN A 72 15.62 4.45 9.45
CA ASN A 72 16.36 5.69 9.64
C ASN A 72 17.15 6.17 8.41
N ASP A 73 16.77 5.74 7.20
CA ASP A 73 17.39 6.24 5.98
C ASP A 73 16.94 7.68 5.65
N THR A 74 17.84 8.41 5.00
CA THR A 74 17.60 9.70 4.34
C THR A 74 18.09 9.62 2.89
N PRO A 75 17.71 10.56 2.00
CA PRO A 75 18.31 10.62 0.67
C PRO A 75 19.85 10.73 0.72
N SER A 76 20.41 11.44 1.71
CA SER A 76 21.85 11.51 1.94
C SER A 76 22.48 10.17 2.32
N SER A 77 21.88 9.38 3.23
CA SER A 77 22.41 8.07 3.63
C SER A 77 22.37 7.07 2.47
N ILE A 78 21.27 7.05 1.71
CA ILE A 78 21.10 6.17 0.55
C ILE A 78 22.10 6.54 -0.56
N ALA A 79 22.25 7.83 -0.85
CA ALA A 79 23.20 8.32 -1.83
C ALA A 79 24.64 7.91 -1.47
N ALA A 80 25.04 8.06 -0.20
CA ALA A 80 26.35 7.63 0.28
C ALA A 80 26.56 6.12 0.12
N ARG A 81 25.55 5.30 0.45
CA ARG A 81 25.58 3.84 0.28
C ARG A 81 25.75 3.41 -1.17
N LEU A 82 25.23 4.19 -2.12
CA LEU A 82 25.24 3.88 -3.55
C LEU A 82 26.33 4.62 -4.35
N GLY A 83 27.14 5.47 -3.69
CA GLY A 83 28.16 6.28 -4.37
C GLY A 83 27.57 7.34 -5.30
N LEU A 84 26.39 7.87 -4.96
CA LEU A 84 25.70 8.93 -5.70
C LEU A 84 25.83 10.27 -4.96
N PRO A 85 25.78 11.41 -5.67
CA PRO A 85 25.70 12.71 -5.03
C PRO A 85 24.31 12.91 -4.42
N ALA A 86 24.27 13.22 -3.12
CA ALA A 86 23.02 13.31 -2.35
C ALA A 86 22.06 14.38 -2.89
N ALA A 87 22.58 15.53 -3.33
CA ALA A 87 21.77 16.60 -3.90
C ALA A 87 21.05 16.18 -5.19
N GLU A 88 21.69 15.37 -6.03
CA GLU A 88 21.10 14.87 -7.29
C GLU A 88 19.97 13.87 -6.99
N LEU A 89 20.22 12.91 -6.09
CA LEU A 89 19.20 11.92 -5.70
C LEU A 89 17.99 12.59 -5.04
N ALA A 90 18.23 13.54 -4.15
CA ALA A 90 17.18 14.29 -3.46
C ALA A 90 16.36 15.13 -4.44
N ALA A 91 17.01 15.86 -5.35
CA ALA A 91 16.35 16.67 -6.38
C ALA A 91 15.51 15.82 -7.33
N HIS A 92 16.03 14.66 -7.78
CA HIS A 92 15.30 13.76 -8.66
C HIS A 92 14.01 13.22 -8.02
N ASN A 93 13.99 13.08 -6.69
CA ASN A 93 12.82 12.58 -5.96
C ASN A 93 11.97 13.70 -5.33
N ALA A 94 12.30 14.97 -5.59
CA ALA A 94 11.66 16.14 -4.98
C ALA A 94 11.63 16.07 -3.43
N LEU A 95 12.72 15.59 -2.85
CA LEU A 95 12.89 15.45 -1.39
C LEU A 95 14.01 16.37 -0.89
N PRO A 96 13.94 16.86 0.35
CA PRO A 96 15.10 17.42 1.05
C PRO A 96 16.19 16.35 1.25
N VAL A 97 17.46 16.76 1.19
CA VAL A 97 18.62 15.84 1.29
C VAL A 97 18.63 15.02 2.58
N ASP A 98 18.18 15.61 3.69
CA ASP A 98 18.17 14.99 5.01
C ASP A 98 16.75 14.67 5.51
N ALA A 99 15.78 14.59 4.59
CA ALA A 99 14.42 14.21 4.96
C ALA A 99 14.39 12.77 5.49
N PRO A 100 13.76 12.51 6.66
CA PRO A 100 13.61 11.16 7.17
C PRO A 100 12.66 10.37 6.26
N LEU A 101 13.10 9.19 5.83
CA LEU A 101 12.32 8.30 4.99
C LEU A 101 11.58 7.26 5.82
N GLN A 102 10.36 6.94 5.38
CA GLN A 102 9.62 5.80 5.92
C GLN A 102 10.29 4.50 5.47
N VAL A 103 10.25 3.48 6.35
CA VAL A 103 10.77 2.16 6.01
C VAL A 103 10.03 1.60 4.81
N GLY A 104 10.77 1.12 3.80
CA GLY A 104 10.20 0.60 2.57
C GLY A 104 9.82 1.66 1.54
N ALA A 105 10.09 2.95 1.80
CA ALA A 105 9.95 4.00 0.79
C ALA A 105 10.84 3.70 -0.44
N VAL A 106 10.34 4.01 -1.62
CA VAL A 106 11.02 3.71 -2.89
C VAL A 106 11.47 5.00 -3.54
N LEU A 107 12.78 5.14 -3.74
CA LEU A 107 13.41 6.28 -4.40
C LEU A 107 13.85 5.87 -5.80
N VAL A 108 13.55 6.71 -6.78
CA VAL A 108 14.03 6.54 -8.15
C VAL A 108 15.49 6.98 -8.23
N LEU A 109 16.34 6.14 -8.81
CA LEU A 109 17.74 6.49 -9.01
C LEU A 109 17.91 7.30 -10.30
N PRO A 110 18.59 8.46 -10.27
CA PRO A 110 18.81 9.31 -11.45
C PRO A 110 19.70 8.63 -12.50
N ARG A 111 20.53 7.68 -12.08
CA ARG A 111 21.42 6.90 -12.93
C ARG A 111 21.56 5.48 -12.41
N ALA A 112 21.86 4.56 -13.31
CA ALA A 112 22.13 3.18 -12.97
C ALA A 112 23.36 3.07 -12.05
N VAL A 113 23.23 2.31 -10.98
CA VAL A 113 24.35 1.95 -10.10
C VAL A 113 24.86 0.58 -10.53
N ALA A 114 26.17 0.39 -10.57
CA ALA A 114 26.78 -0.87 -11.02
C ALA A 114 26.39 -2.04 -10.09
N GLY A 115 26.19 -3.23 -10.67
CA GLY A 115 26.00 -4.49 -9.95
C GLY A 115 24.58 -5.07 -9.92
N GLY A 116 23.60 -4.45 -10.57
CA GLY A 116 22.23 -4.98 -10.66
C GLY A 116 21.98 -5.74 -11.97
N ALA A 117 21.71 -7.05 -11.90
CA ALA A 117 21.07 -7.74 -13.01
C ALA A 117 19.58 -7.34 -13.07
N PRO A 118 19.00 -7.11 -14.26
CA PRO A 118 17.60 -6.73 -14.35
C PRO A 118 16.71 -7.82 -13.75
N ALA A 119 15.84 -7.44 -12.82
CA ALA A 119 14.79 -8.33 -12.34
C ALA A 119 13.89 -8.67 -13.53
N ALA A 120 13.66 -9.95 -13.77
CA ALA A 120 12.76 -10.41 -14.82
C ALA A 120 11.33 -9.96 -14.47
N GLY A 121 10.86 -8.91 -15.13
CA GLY A 121 9.51 -8.38 -15.00
C GLY A 121 9.13 -7.69 -16.31
N GLY A 122 7.96 -8.05 -16.86
CA GLY A 122 7.44 -7.58 -18.14
C GLY A 122 7.22 -6.06 -18.25
N PRO A 123 6.62 -5.57 -19.34
CA PRO A 123 6.52 -4.14 -19.64
C PRO A 123 5.91 -3.37 -18.46
N THR A 124 6.75 -2.56 -17.82
CA THR A 124 6.43 -1.88 -16.57
C THR A 124 5.95 -0.47 -16.86
N VAL A 125 4.63 -0.27 -16.75
CA VAL A 125 4.06 1.06 -16.49
C VAL A 125 4.41 1.41 -15.04
N ILE A 126 5.13 2.52 -14.82
CA ILE A 126 5.37 3.05 -13.47
C ILE A 126 4.00 3.46 -12.90
N ARG A 127 3.44 2.63 -12.01
CA ARG A 127 2.22 2.97 -11.27
C ARG A 127 2.63 3.62 -9.96
N ASP A 128 1.88 4.64 -9.58
CA ASP A 128 2.06 5.39 -8.33
C ASP A 128 2.26 4.42 -7.14
N PRO A 129 3.33 4.56 -6.33
CA PRO A 129 3.60 3.69 -5.19
C PRO A 129 2.51 3.70 -4.11
N PHE A 130 1.58 4.67 -4.16
CA PHE A 130 0.41 4.80 -3.29
C PHE A 130 -0.89 4.26 -3.90
N ALA A 131 -0.88 3.79 -5.16
CA ALA A 131 -2.07 3.23 -5.81
C ALA A 131 -2.66 2.00 -5.07
N GLY A 132 -1.94 1.43 -4.10
CA GLY A 132 -2.41 0.40 -3.18
C GLY A 132 -2.25 0.74 -1.69
N SER A 133 -1.88 1.96 -1.33
CA SER A 133 -1.74 2.39 0.07
C SER A 133 -2.86 3.37 0.42
N GLN A 134 -4.04 2.84 0.73
CA GLN A 134 -5.01 3.62 1.51
C GLN A 134 -4.39 3.87 2.89
N PRO A 135 -4.38 5.12 3.40
CA PRO A 135 -3.99 5.37 4.78
C PRO A 135 -4.87 4.53 5.68
N ALA A 136 -4.26 3.68 6.52
CA ALA A 136 -4.96 3.04 7.60
C ALA A 136 -5.63 4.17 8.40
N ALA A 137 -6.96 4.21 8.41
CA ALA A 137 -7.70 5.17 9.20
C ALA A 137 -7.30 4.94 10.65
N THR A 138 -6.43 5.81 11.19
CA THR A 138 -6.08 5.80 12.60
C THR A 138 -7.38 6.06 13.34
N ALA A 139 -7.98 4.99 13.89
CA ALA A 139 -9.12 5.09 14.76
C ALA A 139 -8.71 5.98 15.93
N ARG A 140 -9.15 7.24 15.89
CA ARG A 140 -9.08 8.15 17.01
C ARG A 140 -9.95 7.53 18.08
N ALA A 141 -9.34 6.89 19.07
CA ALA A 141 -10.04 6.39 20.24
C ALA A 141 -10.73 7.60 20.90
N ALA A 142 -12.03 7.74 20.65
CA ALA A 142 -12.86 8.71 21.33
C ALA A 142 -13.12 8.15 22.74
N THR A 143 -12.52 8.76 23.75
CA THR A 143 -12.87 8.53 25.15
C THR A 143 -14.37 8.84 25.32
N PRO A 144 -15.20 7.92 25.84
CA PRO A 144 -16.61 8.20 26.05
C PRO A 144 -16.79 9.31 27.10
N PRO A 145 -17.68 10.29 26.90
CA PRO A 145 -18.00 11.26 27.94
C PRO A 145 -18.78 10.58 29.08
N THR A 146 -18.30 10.75 30.30
CA THR A 146 -19.02 10.37 31.54
C THR A 146 -20.31 11.18 31.69
N PRO A 147 -21.45 10.54 32.00
CA PRO A 147 -22.72 11.26 32.23
C PRO A 147 -22.70 12.02 33.57
N PRO A 148 -23.28 13.23 33.65
CA PRO A 148 -23.43 13.94 34.92
C PRO A 148 -24.55 13.33 35.78
N THR A 149 -24.37 13.40 37.10
CA THR A 149 -25.45 13.26 38.10
C THR A 149 -25.77 14.63 38.67
#